data_AF-A0A7I0HRV6-F1
#
_entry.id   AF-A0A7I0HRV6-F1
#
_cell.length_a   1.000
_cell.length_b   1.000
_cell.length_c   1.000
_cell.angle_alpha   90.00
_cell.angle_beta   90.00
_cell.angle_gamma   90.00
#
_symmetry.space_group_name_H-M   'P 1'
#
loop_
_entity.id
_entity.type
_entity.pdbx_description
1 polymer ?
#
loop_
_entity_poly.entity_id
_entity_poly.type
_entity_poly.pdbx_seq_one_letter_code
_entity_poly.pdbx_strand_id
1 'polypeptide(L)'
;MENPSNETILVLEEVKKERERQDLKWGKNRTHTPQEWLMILGEEVGEVNRAALQSYFNYPLPGEGIDIDDLVSSTERRQARWNMEYRKELIQVAAVAVAMIESLDQST
;
A
#
# COMPACT_ATOMS: atom_id res chain seq x y z
N MET A 1 -9.29 -0.64 28.34
CA MET A 1 -8.74 -0.58 26.98
C MET A 1 -7.24 -0.58 27.11
N GLU A 2 -6.57 -1.60 26.57
CA GLU A 2 -5.11 -1.59 26.45
C GLU A 2 -4.71 -0.42 25.55
N ASN A 3 -3.70 0.36 25.97
CA ASN A 3 -3.14 1.38 25.09
C ASN A 3 -2.48 0.67 23.89
N PRO A 4 -2.65 1.19 22.67
CA PRO A 4 -1.93 0.65 21.52
C PRO A 4 -0.43 0.67 21.80
N SER A 5 0.28 -0.36 21.33
CA SER A 5 1.73 -0.40 21.46
C SER A 5 2.34 0.81 20.74
N ASN A 6 3.53 1.21 21.18
CA ASN A 6 4.25 2.33 20.57
C ASN A 6 4.51 2.09 19.06
N GLU A 7 4.65 0.82 18.67
CA GLU A 7 4.80 0.40 17.27
C GLU A 7 3.53 0.63 16.45
N THR A 8 2.34 0.30 17.00
CA THR A 8 1.07 0.55 16.34
C THR A 8 0.87 2.04 16.07
N ILE A 9 1.25 2.90 17.01
CA ILE A 9 1.16 4.36 16.85
C ILE A 9 2.01 4.84 15.66
N LEU A 10 3.25 4.34 15.55
CA LEU A 10 4.13 4.69 14.43
C LEU A 10 3.54 4.29 13.08
N VAL A 11 2.96 3.09 12.99
CA VAL A 11 2.30 2.60 11.77
C VAL A 11 1.10 3.47 11.40
N LEU A 12 0.27 3.84 12.37
CA LEU A 12 -0.90 4.70 12.12
C LEU A 12 -0.50 6.11 11.66
N GLU A 13 0.60 6.67 12.17
CA GLU A 13 1.15 7.93 11.67
C GLU A 13 1.66 7.82 10.22
N GLU A 14 2.19 6.67 9.81
CA GLU A 14 2.54 6.44 8.41
C GLU A 14 1.32 6.33 7.50
N VAL A 15 0.26 5.63 7.95
CA VAL A 15 -1.02 5.59 7.22
C VAL A 15 -1.60 7.00 7.04
N LYS A 16 -1.54 7.82 8.09
CA LYS A 16 -1.96 9.22 8.02
C LYS A 16 -1.14 10.03 7.00
N LYS A 17 0.19 9.90 7.00
CA LYS A 17 1.05 10.56 6.00
C LYS A 17 0.73 10.12 4.58
N GLU A 18 0.46 8.83 4.39
CA GLU A 18 0.04 8.32 3.09
C GLU A 18 -1.33 8.88 2.67
N ARG A 19 -2.28 9.01 3.59
CA ARG A 19 -3.56 9.70 3.32
C ARG A 19 -3.36 11.13 2.86
N GLU A 20 -2.52 11.90 3.55
CA GLU A 20 -2.19 13.28 3.19
C GLU A 20 -1.56 13.35 1.79
N ARG A 21 -0.67 12.41 1.45
CA ARG A 21 -0.08 12.29 0.10
C ARG A 21 -1.14 12.01 -0.97
N GLN A 22 -2.04 11.07 -0.72
CA GLN A 22 -3.13 10.74 -1.66
C GLN A 22 -4.09 11.91 -1.85
N ASP A 23 -4.43 12.63 -0.78
CA ASP A 23 -5.29 13.81 -0.85
C ASP A 23 -4.63 14.94 -1.63
N LEU A 24 -3.31 15.10 -1.52
CA LEU A 24 -2.56 16.04 -2.34
C LEU A 24 -2.53 15.62 -3.82
N LYS A 25 -2.35 14.32 -4.09
CA LYS A 25 -2.22 13.80 -5.46
C LYS A 25 -3.56 13.78 -6.21
N TRP A 26 -4.64 13.43 -5.52
CA TRP A 26 -5.93 13.11 -6.13
C TRP A 26 -7.07 14.03 -5.68
N GLY A 27 -6.82 14.96 -4.76
CA GLY A 27 -7.82 15.82 -4.16
C GLY A 27 -8.49 15.19 -2.94
N LYS A 28 -8.82 16.04 -1.96
CA LYS A 28 -9.43 15.62 -0.68
C LYS A 28 -10.92 15.24 -0.80
N ASN A 29 -11.67 15.91 -1.68
CA ASN A 29 -13.12 15.74 -1.80
C ASN A 29 -13.46 14.78 -2.95
N ARG A 30 -13.04 13.51 -2.81
CA ARG A 30 -13.36 12.47 -3.79
C ARG A 30 -14.72 11.88 -3.47
N THR A 31 -15.66 12.01 -4.40
CA THR A 31 -16.96 11.36 -4.31
C THR A 31 -16.93 10.12 -5.19
N HIS A 32 -16.73 8.96 -4.58
CA HIS A 32 -16.82 7.66 -5.23
C HIS A 32 -17.97 6.86 -4.64
N THR A 33 -18.66 6.12 -5.48
CA THR A 33 -19.63 5.12 -5.07
C THR A 33 -18.94 3.99 -4.31
N PRO A 34 -19.64 3.22 -3.46
CA PRO A 34 -19.07 2.06 -2.78
C PRO A 34 -18.40 1.04 -3.72
N GLN A 35 -18.93 0.88 -4.94
CA GLN A 35 -18.39 -0.01 -5.97
C GLN A 35 -17.06 0.50 -6.53
N GLU A 36 -16.94 1.80 -6.79
CA GLU A 36 -15.69 2.43 -7.21
C GLU A 36 -14.64 2.35 -6.11
N TRP A 37 -15.02 2.62 -4.86
CA TRP A 37 -14.11 2.44 -3.72
C TRP A 37 -13.64 0.99 -3.57
N LEU A 38 -14.52 0.01 -3.76
CA LEU A 38 -14.15 -1.40 -3.72
C LEU A 38 -13.16 -1.75 -4.85
N MET A 39 -13.30 -1.16 -6.04
CA MET A 39 -12.33 -1.31 -7.12
C MET A 39 -10.97 -0.72 -6.76
N ILE A 40 -10.94 0.50 -6.21
CA ILE A 40 -9.68 1.16 -5.79
C ILE A 40 -9.00 0.36 -4.68
N LEU A 41 -9.75 -0.10 -3.67
CA LEU A 41 -9.22 -0.96 -2.61
C LEU A 41 -8.69 -2.28 -3.17
N GLY A 42 -9.40 -2.87 -4.14
CA GLY A 42 -8.98 -4.11 -4.80
C GLY A 42 -7.68 -3.95 -5.60
N GLU A 43 -7.47 -2.79 -6.22
CA GLU A 43 -6.21 -2.44 -6.90
C GLU A 43 -5.03 -2.46 -5.92
N GLU A 44 -5.13 -1.76 -4.79
CA GLU A 44 -4.07 -1.71 -3.76
C GLU A 44 -3.80 -3.09 -3.15
N VAL A 45 -4.84 -3.90 -2.91
CA VAL A 45 -4.66 -5.29 -2.45
C VAL A 45 -3.96 -6.14 -3.51
N GLY A 46 -4.23 -5.90 -4.80
CA GLY A 46 -3.51 -6.49 -5.92
C GLY A 46 -2.02 -6.18 -5.90
N GLU A 47 -1.65 -4.92 -5.61
CA GLU A 47 -0.25 -4.48 -5.47
C GLU A 47 0.45 -5.15 -4.28
N VAL A 48 -0.24 -5.31 -3.15
CA VAL A 48 0.28 -6.08 -2.00
C VAL A 48 0.56 -7.54 -2.38
N ASN A 49 -0.38 -8.19 -3.09
CA ASN A 49 -0.19 -9.55 -3.58
C ASN A 49 1.01 -9.64 -4.53
N ARG A 50 1.13 -8.66 -5.43
CA ARG A 50 2.24 -8.55 -6.38
C ARG A 50 3.59 -8.49 -5.65
N ALA A 51 3.73 -7.57 -4.68
CA ALA A 51 4.95 -7.39 -3.90
C ALA A 51 5.29 -8.64 -3.06
N ALA A 52 4.29 -9.31 -2.49
CA ALA A 52 4.48 -10.56 -1.75
C ALA A 52 5.02 -11.69 -2.64
N LEU A 53 4.47 -11.83 -3.86
CA LEU A 53 4.91 -12.86 -4.81
C LEU A 53 6.31 -12.56 -5.34
N GLN A 54 6.64 -11.32 -5.68
CA GLN A 54 8.00 -10.93 -6.08
C GLN A 54 9.02 -11.24 -4.99
N SER A 55 8.68 -10.93 -3.73
CA SER A 55 9.51 -11.26 -2.56
C SER A 55 9.73 -12.76 -2.42
N TYR A 56 8.66 -13.56 -2.52
CA TYR A 56 8.73 -15.01 -2.35
C TYR A 56 9.50 -15.72 -3.46
N PHE A 57 9.29 -15.30 -4.71
CA PHE A 57 9.93 -15.93 -5.88
C PHE A 57 11.30 -15.36 -6.20
N ASN A 58 11.74 -14.28 -5.55
CA ASN A 58 13.02 -13.61 -5.78
C ASN A 58 13.25 -13.28 -7.27
N TYR A 59 12.17 -12.90 -7.96
CA TYR A 59 12.13 -12.73 -9.41
C TYR A 59 11.12 -11.65 -9.83
N PRO A 60 11.37 -10.90 -10.93
CA PRO A 60 10.32 -10.12 -11.56
C PRO A 60 9.18 -11.03 -12.04
N LEU A 61 7.94 -10.57 -11.92
CA LEU A 61 6.78 -11.34 -12.36
C LEU A 61 6.74 -11.45 -13.90
N PRO A 62 6.12 -12.50 -14.46
CA PRO A 62 6.00 -12.65 -15.90
C PRO A 62 5.36 -11.41 -16.55
N GLY A 63 6.07 -10.78 -17.49
CA GLY A 63 5.60 -9.58 -18.19
C GLY A 63 6.15 -8.26 -17.64
N GLU A 64 6.81 -8.27 -16.48
CA GLU A 64 7.59 -7.13 -16.00
C GLU A 64 9.03 -7.24 -16.51
N GLY A 65 9.58 -6.12 -16.99
CA GLY A 65 10.98 -6.06 -17.39
C GLY A 65 11.90 -6.42 -16.22
N ILE A 66 13.05 -7.03 -16.51
CA ILE A 66 14.06 -7.25 -15.47
C ILE A 66 14.74 -5.92 -15.19
N ASP A 67 14.64 -5.42 -13.96
CA ASP A 67 15.50 -4.33 -13.52
C ASP A 67 16.94 -4.86 -13.51
N ILE A 68 17.82 -4.23 -14.28
CA ILE A 68 19.23 -4.62 -14.36
C ILE A 68 19.88 -4.54 -12.98
N ASP A 69 19.44 -3.62 -12.11
CA ASP A 69 19.93 -3.50 -10.72
C ASP A 69 19.57 -4.74 -9.88
N ASP A 70 18.43 -5.40 -10.15
CA ASP A 70 18.03 -6.64 -9.49
C ASP A 70 18.88 -7.84 -9.94
N LEU A 71 19.34 -7.85 -11.19
CA LEU A 71 20.26 -8.88 -11.69
C LEU A 71 21.63 -8.84 -11.01
N VAL A 72 22.13 -7.64 -10.70
CA VAL A 72 23.48 -7.44 -10.15
C VAL A 72 23.52 -7.22 -8.64
N SER A 73 22.39 -7.00 -7.99
CA SER A 73 22.32 -6.82 -6.54
C SER A 73 22.44 -8.15 -5.78
N SER A 74 22.94 -8.09 -4.53
CA SER A 74 22.96 -9.26 -3.65
C SER A 74 21.54 -9.70 -3.29
N THR A 75 21.36 -10.99 -3.00
CA THR A 75 20.08 -11.57 -2.57
C THR A 75 19.49 -10.81 -1.37
N GLU A 76 20.32 -10.38 -0.42
CA GLU A 76 19.89 -9.62 0.76
C GLU A 76 19.34 -8.23 0.40
N ARG A 77 19.99 -7.52 -0.54
CA ARG A 77 19.50 -6.20 -1.01
C ARG A 77 18.17 -6.34 -1.74
N ARG A 78 18.04 -7.36 -2.57
CA ARG A 78 16.79 -7.73 -3.26
C ARG A 78 15.66 -8.02 -2.27
N GLN A 79 15.91 -8.89 -1.29
CA GLN A 79 14.94 -9.23 -0.26
C GLN A 79 14.51 -8.00 0.57
N ALA A 80 15.46 -7.14 0.95
CA ALA A 80 15.16 -5.90 1.67
C ALA A 80 14.28 -4.97 0.83
N ARG A 81 14.57 -4.81 -0.47
CA ARG A 81 13.77 -4.02 -1.40
C ARG A 81 12.33 -4.52 -1.46
N TRP A 82 12.09 -5.81 -1.68
CA TRP A 82 10.71 -6.32 -1.74
C TRP A 82 9.98 -6.25 -0.41
N ASN A 83 10.66 -6.44 0.72
CA ASN A 83 10.04 -6.24 2.03
C ASN A 83 9.63 -4.78 2.23
N MET A 84 10.42 -3.82 1.73
CA MET A 84 10.07 -2.40 1.74
C MET A 84 8.87 -2.10 0.85
N GLU A 85 8.82 -2.62 -0.39
CA GLU A 85 7.67 -2.46 -1.28
C GLU A 85 6.41 -3.10 -0.69
N TYR A 86 6.49 -4.34 -0.21
CA TYR A 86 5.37 -5.02 0.44
C TYR A 86 4.80 -4.21 1.61
N ARG A 87 5.67 -3.68 2.48
CA ARG A 87 5.25 -2.83 3.59
C ARG A 87 4.63 -1.52 3.10
N LYS A 88 5.18 -0.91 2.05
CA LYS A 88 4.65 0.30 1.43
C LYS A 88 3.24 0.06 0.86
N GLU A 89 3.03 -1.04 0.16
CA GLU A 89 1.71 -1.37 -0.40
C GLU A 89 0.68 -1.66 0.71
N LEU A 90 1.07 -2.31 1.81
CA LEU A 90 0.18 -2.49 2.96
C LEU A 90 -0.28 -1.16 3.58
N ILE A 91 0.61 -0.16 3.66
CA ILE A 91 0.26 1.18 4.12
C ILE A 91 -0.72 1.85 3.14
N GLN A 92 -0.54 1.67 1.83
CA GLN A 92 -1.46 2.20 0.82
C GLN A 92 -2.85 1.56 0.92
N VAL A 93 -2.95 0.24 1.09
CA VAL A 93 -4.23 -0.46 1.36
C VAL A 93 -4.92 0.11 2.59
N ALA A 94 -4.20 0.27 3.70
CA ALA A 94 -4.76 0.84 4.93
C ALA A 94 -5.25 2.28 4.72
N ALA A 95 -4.49 3.10 3.98
CA ALA A 95 -4.88 4.45 3.64
C ALA A 95 -6.16 4.47 2.77
N VAL A 96 -6.26 3.61 1.74
CA VAL A 96 -7.49 3.55 0.93
C VAL A 96 -8.69 3.08 1.74
N ALA A 97 -8.53 2.11 2.65
CA ALA A 97 -9.60 1.68 3.54
C ALA A 97 -10.09 2.82 4.44
N VAL A 98 -9.18 3.63 5.00
CA VAL A 98 -9.53 4.84 5.77
C VAL A 98 -10.27 5.85 4.90
N ALA A 99 -9.79 6.12 3.69
CA ALA A 99 -10.45 7.05 2.75
C ALA A 99 -11.87 6.62 2.40
N MET A 100 -12.08 5.31 2.20
CA MET A 100 -13.39 4.72 1.91
C MET A 100 -14.35 4.89 3.09
N ILE A 101 -13.89 4.69 4.33
CA ILE A 101 -14.68 4.93 5.54
C ILE A 101 -15.03 6.42 5.66
N GLU A 102 -14.05 7.32 5.49
CA GLU A 102 -14.26 8.78 5.51
C GLU A 102 -15.32 9.21 4.48
N SER A 103 -15.28 8.64 3.28
CA SER A 103 -16.25 8.91 2.22
C SER A 103 -17.65 8.37 2.57
N LEU A 104 -17.74 7.21 3.22
CA LEU A 104 -19.01 6.60 3.64
C LEU A 104 -19.67 7.44 4.74
N ASP A 105 -18.88 7.85 5.74
CA ASP A 105 -19.34 8.66 6.87
C ASP A 105 -19.81 10.05 6.41
N GLN A 106 -19.18 10.63 5.38
CA GLN A 106 -19.62 11.91 4.78
C GLN A 106 -20.90 11.81 3.94
N SER A 107 -21.25 10.59 3.51
CA SER A 107 -22.40 10.32 2.64
C SER A 107 -23.67 9.91 3.40
N THR A 108 -23.60 9.78 4.72
CA THR A 108 -24.71 9.39 5.62
C THR A 108 -25.18 10.59 6.44
#